data_AF-A0A8B9FSA3-F1
#
_entry.id   AF-A0A8B9FSA3-F1
#
_cell.length_a   1.000
_cell.length_b   1.000
_cell.length_c   1.000
_cell.angle_alpha   90.00
_cell.angle_beta   90.00
_cell.angle_gamma   90.00
#
_symmetry.space_group_name_H-M   'P 1'
#
loop_
_entity.id
_entity.type
_entity.pdbx_description
1 polymer ?
#
loop_
_entity_poly.entity_id
_entity_poly.type
_entity_poly.pdbx_seq_one_letter_code
_entity_poly.pdbx_strand_id
1 'polypeptide(L)'
;MLNRIIMLQAVLEIVTNKTGDALTILAKQNSKSRMAVYQNRLALDYLLAQEGCVCGKFNLSNCCLQREDEGKAIEKIITELKKVAHVPIQT
;
A
#
# COMPACT_ATOMS: atom_id res chain seq x y z
N MET A 1 19.83 20.23 -26.69
CA MET A 1 19.54 20.21 -25.24
C MET A 1 18.05 20.08 -24.98
N LEU A 2 17.22 21.00 -25.49
CA LEU A 2 15.76 21.03 -25.27
C LEU A 2 15.02 19.72 -25.61
N ASN A 3 15.25 19.12 -26.79
CA ASN A 3 14.59 17.86 -27.17
C ASN A 3 14.85 16.70 -26.18
N ARG A 4 16.04 16.66 -25.56
CA ARG A 4 16.35 15.66 -24.54
C ARG A 4 15.58 15.91 -23.25
N ILE A 5 15.38 17.18 -22.87
CA ILE A 5 14.60 17.56 -21.69
C ILE A 5 13.13 17.20 -21.88
N ILE A 6 12.54 17.52 -23.05
CA ILE A 6 11.16 17.17 -23.39
C ILE A 6 10.96 15.64 -23.35
N MET A 7 11.91 14.89 -23.93
CA MET A 7 11.87 13.43 -23.91
C MET A 7 11.95 12.87 -22.48
N LEU A 8 12.82 13.44 -21.63
CA LEU A 8 12.92 13.03 -20.22
C LEU A 8 11.63 13.34 -19.44
N GLN A 9 10.98 14.47 -19.69
CA GLN A 9 9.70 14.81 -19.08
C GLN A 9 8.61 13.80 -19.46
N ALA A 10 8.49 13.46 -20.74
CA ALA A 10 7.53 12.46 -21.20
C ALA A 10 7.80 11.07 -20.59
N VAL A 11 9.07 10.66 -20.52
CA VAL A 11 9.44 9.38 -19.88
C VAL A 11 9.09 9.41 -18.38
N LEU A 12 9.35 10.52 -17.69
CA LEU A 12 9.03 10.67 -16.27
C LEU A 12 7.51 10.59 -16.01
N GLU A 13 6.69 11.20 -16.86
CA GLU A 13 5.23 11.12 -16.77
C GLU A 13 4.73 9.68 -16.97
N ILE A 14 5.25 8.97 -17.97
CA ILE A 14 4.90 7.56 -18.23
C ILE A 14 5.28 6.67 -17.04
N VAL A 15 6.50 6.81 -16.53
CA VAL A 15 6.99 6.03 -15.39
C VAL A 15 6.16 6.33 -14.15
N THR A 16 5.87 7.60 -13.86
CA THR A 16 5.08 8.00 -12.69
C THR A 16 3.65 7.45 -12.77
N ASN A 17 3.01 7.51 -13.94
CA ASN A 17 1.68 6.96 -14.12
C ASN A 17 1.65 5.44 -13.90
N LYS A 18 2.56 4.70 -14.54
CA LYS A 18 2.66 3.24 -14.40
C LYS A 18 2.98 2.81 -12.96
N THR A 19 3.92 3.48 -12.30
CA THR A 19 4.24 3.21 -10.90
C THR A 19 3.05 3.52 -10.00
N GLY A 20 2.34 4.63 -10.24
CA GLY A 20 1.14 4.98 -9.49
C GLY A 20 0.03 3.92 -9.61
N ASP A 21 -0.18 3.37 -10.81
CA ASP A 21 -1.17 2.31 -11.02
C ASP A 21 -0.78 1.01 -10.31
N ALA A 22 0.50 0.62 -10.41
CA ALA A 22 1.02 -0.55 -9.70
C ALA A 22 0.86 -0.42 -8.18
N LEU A 23 1.21 0.75 -7.62
CA LEU A 23 1.05 1.01 -6.19
C LEU A 23 -0.43 1.00 -5.77
N THR A 24 -1.34 1.46 -6.61
CA THR A 24 -2.79 1.38 -6.35
C THR A 24 -3.27 -0.07 -6.25
N ILE A 25 -2.80 -0.93 -7.16
CA ILE A 25 -3.13 -2.37 -7.13
C ILE A 25 -2.59 -3.01 -5.85
N LEU A 26 -1.33 -2.73 -5.52
CA LEU A 26 -0.68 -3.26 -4.31
C LEU A 26 -1.38 -2.79 -3.04
N ALA A 27 -1.77 -1.52 -2.94
CA ALA A 27 -2.52 -1.00 -1.80
C ALA A 27 -3.84 -1.76 -1.60
N LYS A 28 -4.62 -1.93 -2.67
CA LYS A 28 -5.89 -2.69 -2.63
C LYS A 28 -5.69 -4.15 -2.23
N GLN A 29 -4.66 -4.79 -2.77
CA GLN A 29 -4.32 -6.18 -2.44
C GLN A 29 -3.88 -6.31 -0.98
N ASN A 30 -3.09 -5.35 -0.47
CA ASN A 30 -2.64 -5.33 0.91
C ASN A 30 -3.81 -5.18 1.89
N SER A 31 -4.77 -4.28 1.62
CA SER A 31 -5.96 -4.14 2.47
C SER A 31 -6.80 -5.42 2.51
N LYS A 32 -6.99 -6.10 1.36
CA LYS A 32 -7.68 -7.40 1.30
C LYS A 32 -6.94 -8.49 2.07
N SER A 33 -5.62 -8.59 1.88
CA SER A 33 -4.77 -9.55 2.58
C SER A 33 -4.83 -9.35 4.09
N ARG A 34 -4.74 -8.08 4.54
CA ARG A 34 -4.86 -7.71 5.95
C ARG A 34 -6.19 -8.14 6.56
N MET A 35 -7.30 -7.97 5.84
CA MET A 35 -8.61 -8.43 6.32
C MET A 35 -8.68 -9.95 6.45
N ALA A 36 -8.12 -10.70 5.51
CA ALA A 36 -8.07 -12.16 5.60
C ALA A 36 -7.20 -12.63 6.77
N VAL A 37 -6.02 -12.03 6.96
CA VAL A 37 -5.14 -12.31 8.10
C VAL A 37 -5.82 -11.97 9.43
N TYR A 38 -6.57 -10.87 9.48
CA TYR A 38 -7.34 -10.48 10.66
C TYR A 38 -8.42 -11.50 11.01
N GLN A 39 -9.20 -11.96 10.03
CA GLN A 39 -10.20 -13.01 10.24
C GLN A 39 -9.56 -14.32 10.73
N ASN A 40 -8.46 -14.73 10.12
CA ASN A 40 -7.70 -15.91 10.56
C ASN A 40 -7.19 -15.75 12.00
N ARG A 41 -6.71 -14.55 12.36
CA ARG A 41 -6.27 -14.27 13.72
C ARG A 41 -7.40 -14.41 14.73
N LEU A 42 -8.59 -13.87 14.45
CA LEU A 42 -9.75 -14.01 15.34
C LEU A 42 -10.16 -15.48 15.53
N ALA A 43 -10.16 -16.27 14.45
CA ALA A 43 -10.45 -17.70 14.53
C ALA A 43 -9.41 -18.45 15.37
N LEU A 44 -8.12 -18.13 15.22
CA LEU A 44 -7.05 -18.73 16.01
C LEU A 44 -7.11 -18.29 17.48
N ASP A 45 -7.42 -17.03 17.77
CA ASP A 45 -7.59 -16.54 19.14
C ASP A 45 -8.74 -17.24 19.85
N TYR A 46 -9.84 -17.55 19.13
CA TYR A 46 -10.93 -18.37 19.65
C TYR A 46 -10.45 -19.80 19.99
N LEU A 47 -9.75 -20.46 19.06
CA LEU A 47 -9.25 -21.82 19.27
C LEU A 47 -8.21 -21.91 20.40
N LEU A 48 -7.43 -20.84 20.61
CA LEU A 48 -6.36 -20.78 21.59
C LEU A 48 -6.76 -20.01 22.87
N ALA A 49 -8.05 -19.77 23.10
CA ALA A 49 -8.51 -18.91 24.20
C ALA A 49 -7.99 -19.37 25.58
N GLN A 50 -7.91 -20.69 25.82
CA GLN A 50 -7.37 -21.25 27.07
C GLN A 50 -5.83 -21.17 27.16
N GLU A 51 -5.17 -20.95 26.03
CA GLU A 51 -3.71 -20.88 25.90
C GLU A 51 -3.20 -19.43 25.87
N GLY A 52 -4.06 -18.47 26.25
CA GLY A 52 -3.76 -17.04 26.20
C GLY A 52 -3.86 -16.44 24.81
N CYS A 53 -4.69 -17.03 23.94
CA CYS A 53 -4.85 -16.64 22.53
C CYS A 53 -3.53 -16.77 21.75
N VAL A 54 -3.45 -16.22 20.54
CA VAL A 54 -2.20 -16.25 19.75
C VAL A 54 -1.07 -15.48 20.47
N CYS A 55 -1.39 -14.40 21.18
CA CYS A 55 -0.37 -13.60 21.87
C CYS A 55 0.34 -14.39 22.98
N GLY A 56 -0.43 -15.05 23.85
CA GLY A 56 0.09 -15.86 24.95
C GLY A 56 0.75 -17.13 24.45
N LYS A 57 0.09 -17.85 23.53
CA LYS A 57 0.60 -19.12 23.01
C LYS A 57 1.96 -18.97 22.33
N PHE A 58 2.20 -17.88 21.62
CA PHE A 58 3.44 -17.63 20.89
C PHE A 58 4.41 -16.67 21.62
N ASN A 59 4.11 -16.26 22.86
CA ASN A 59 4.92 -15.35 23.67
C ASN A 59 5.33 -14.06 22.92
N LEU A 60 4.36 -13.41 22.29
CA LEU A 60 4.58 -12.20 21.48
C LEU A 60 4.51 -10.94 22.36
N SER A 61 5.59 -10.15 22.40
CA SER A 61 5.67 -8.91 23.19
C SER A 61 4.90 -7.74 22.58
N ASN A 62 4.80 -7.66 21.25
CA ASN A 62 4.06 -6.62 20.52
C ASN A 62 2.82 -7.23 19.85
N CYS A 63 1.85 -7.62 20.65
CA CYS A 63 0.66 -8.28 20.14
C CYS A 63 -0.47 -7.28 19.85
N CYS A 64 -0.55 -6.84 18.61
CA CYS A 64 -1.66 -6.01 18.12
C CYS A 64 -2.63 -6.86 17.31
N LEU A 65 -3.93 -6.78 17.62
CA LEU A 65 -4.98 -7.49 16.87
C LEU A 65 -5.10 -6.98 15.43
N GLN A 66 -4.95 -5.67 15.22
CA GLN A 66 -5.11 -5.06 13.90
C GLN A 66 -3.88 -4.20 13.57
N ARG A 67 -3.31 -4.41 12.38
CA ARG A 67 -2.33 -3.46 11.79
C ARG A 67 -3.07 -2.22 11.29
N GLU A 68 -2.43 -1.12 10.93
CA GLU A 68 -3.14 0.01 10.29
C GLU A 68 -3.39 -0.25 8.79
N ASP A 69 -4.40 0.44 8.22
CA ASP A 69 -4.62 0.45 6.77
C ASP A 69 -3.93 1.65 6.13
N GLU A 70 -2.81 1.43 5.48
CA GLU A 70 -2.06 2.51 4.82
C GLU A 70 -2.57 2.80 3.39
N GLY A 71 -3.59 2.07 2.91
CA GLY A 71 -4.07 2.19 1.53
C GLY A 71 -4.46 3.62 1.14
N LYS A 72 -5.15 4.35 2.04
CA LYS A 72 -5.52 5.75 1.82
C LYS A 72 -4.32 6.70 1.76
N ALA A 73 -3.29 6.43 2.57
CA ALA A 73 -2.07 7.22 2.56
C ALA A 73 -1.32 7.02 1.23
N ILE A 74 -1.25 5.77 0.76
CA ILE A 74 -0.66 5.41 -0.53
C ILE A 74 -1.43 6.08 -1.68
N GLU A 75 -2.76 6.03 -1.68
CA GLU A 75 -3.59 6.70 -2.70
C GLU A 75 -3.35 8.21 -2.75
N LYS A 76 -3.21 8.86 -1.58
CA LYS A 76 -2.87 10.29 -1.50
C LYS A 76 -1.49 10.58 -2.11
N ILE A 77 -0.48 9.78 -1.77
CA ILE A 77 0.87 9.93 -2.32
C ILE A 77 0.87 9.76 -3.84
N ILE A 78 0.19 8.75 -4.36
CA ILE A 78 0.07 8.50 -5.81
C ILE A 78 -0.60 9.68 -6.50
N THR A 79 -1.67 10.23 -5.90
CA THR A 79 -2.39 11.38 -6.44
C THR A 79 -1.47 12.59 -6.57
N GLU A 80 -0.69 12.90 -5.53
CA GLU A 80 0.26 14.01 -5.56
C GLU A 80 1.41 13.75 -6.54
N LEU A 81 1.94 12.52 -6.62
CA LEU A 81 2.98 12.15 -7.58
C LEU A 81 2.52 12.36 -9.03
N LYS A 82 1.31 11.90 -9.38
CA LYS A 82 0.75 12.07 -10.73
C LYS A 82 0.53 13.54 -11.07
N LYS A 83 0.09 14.36 -10.12
CA LYS A 83 -0.04 15.82 -10.31
C LYS A 83 1.30 16.48 -10.62
N VAL A 84 2.36 16.11 -9.90
CA VAL A 84 3.70 16.68 -10.10
C VAL A 84 4.32 16.24 -11.43
N ALA A 85 4.10 15.00 -11.84
CA ALA A 85 4.67 14.46 -13.08
C ALA A 85 3.92 14.89 -14.34
N HIS A 86 2.69 15.40 -14.22
CA HIS A 86 1.93 15.87 -15.36
C HIS A 86 2.54 17.15 -15.93
N VAL A 87 3.01 17.08 -17.17
CA VAL A 87 3.50 18.25 -17.90
C VAL A 87 2.48 18.58 -18.98
N PRO A 88 1.78 19.73 -18.90
CA PRO A 88 0.89 20.13 -19.99
C PRO A 88 1.71 20.29 -21.27
N ILE A 89 1.23 19.68 -22.35
CA ILE A 89 1.85 19.78 -23.68
C ILE A 89 1.89 21.27 -24.03
N GLN A 90 3.10 21.84 -24.10
CA GLN A 90 3.30 23.16 -24.68
C GLN A 90 3.16 23.01 -26.21
N THR A 91 1.96 23.25 -26.72
CA THR A 91 1.72 23.47 -28.16
C THR A 91 2.36 24.76 -28.64
#